data_AF-A0A354U4U3-F1
#
_entry.id   AF-A0A354U4U3-F1
#
_cell.length_a   1.000
_cell.length_b   1.000
_cell.length_c   1.000
_cell.angle_alpha   90.00
_cell.angle_beta   90.00
_cell.angle_gamma   90.00
#
_symmetry.space_group_name_H-M   'P 1'
#
loop_
_entity.id
_entity.type
_entity.pdbx_description
1 polymer ?
#
loop_
_entity_poly.entity_id
_entity_poly.type
_entity_poly.pdbx_seq_one_letter_code
_entity_poly.pdbx_strand_id
1 'polypeptide(L)'
;KGYKEYTEEWLNIFELLSEIRDKRNMSVILIGHCDVVRVFSPRIGQYDQFQPRLYKKAMDILVESTDGVFFATRKVRKTEEASGFNKKDVRTEAIGRDGGDRIIITDGGGIDGPQIAKRRFEGLPQELTLDWNAFVQAWQETYKN
;
A
#
# COMPACT_ATOMS: atom_id res chain seq x y z
N LYS A 1 -20.59 -5.54 -21.89
CA LYS A 1 -19.39 -5.25 -22.71
C LYS A 1 -18.69 -4.04 -22.10
N GLY A 2 -17.95 -4.20 -20.99
CA GLY A 2 -17.48 -3.01 -20.25
C GLY A 2 -16.41 -3.26 -19.21
N TYR A 3 -15.72 -4.41 -19.26
CA TYR A 3 -14.58 -4.71 -18.37
C TYR A 3 -13.46 -5.47 -19.09
N LYS A 4 -13.77 -6.11 -20.23
CA LYS A 4 -12.77 -6.79 -21.07
C LYS A 4 -12.07 -5.80 -22.01
N GLU A 5 -12.82 -4.82 -22.53
CA GLU A 5 -12.30 -3.73 -23.37
C GLU A 5 -11.24 -2.94 -22.61
N TYR A 6 -11.55 -2.41 -21.41
CA TYR A 6 -10.64 -1.59 -20.61
C TYR A 6 -9.30 -2.22 -20.20
N THR A 7 -9.11 -3.54 -20.39
CA THR A 7 -7.84 -4.20 -20.05
C THR A 7 -6.71 -3.69 -20.95
N GLU A 8 -7.00 -3.45 -22.21
CA GLU A 8 -6.00 -2.98 -23.19
C GLU A 8 -5.54 -1.56 -22.87
N GLU A 9 -6.44 -0.69 -22.42
CA GLU A 9 -6.12 0.68 -22.01
C GLU A 9 -5.20 0.71 -20.79
N TRP A 10 -5.39 -0.18 -19.81
CA TRP A 10 -4.47 -0.27 -18.67
C TRP A 10 -3.08 -0.75 -19.09
N LEU A 11 -3.00 -1.76 -19.96
CA LEU A 11 -1.73 -2.23 -20.50
C LEU A 11 -1.01 -1.10 -21.25
N ASN A 12 -1.72 -0.39 -22.13
CA ASN A 12 -1.18 0.76 -22.86
C ASN A 12 -0.67 1.86 -21.92
N ILE A 13 -1.41 2.16 -20.83
CA ILE A 13 -0.95 3.14 -19.82
C ILE A 13 0.36 2.68 -19.20
N PHE A 14 0.47 1.42 -18.74
CA PHE A 14 1.68 0.92 -18.10
C PHE A 14 2.86 0.77 -19.07
N GLU A 15 2.61 0.51 -20.35
CA GLU A 15 3.63 0.57 -21.41
C GLU A 15 4.18 1.99 -21.54
N LEU A 16 3.31 3.00 -21.67
CA LEU A 16 3.73 4.40 -21.76
C LEU A 16 4.49 4.88 -20.51
N LEU A 17 4.06 4.46 -19.31
CA LEU A 17 4.78 4.75 -18.07
C LEU A 17 6.16 4.09 -18.03
N SER A 18 6.27 2.85 -18.53
CA SER A 18 7.55 2.15 -18.66
C SER A 18 8.47 2.85 -19.67
N GLU A 19 7.93 3.35 -20.78
CA GLU A 19 8.72 4.13 -21.73
C GLU A 19 9.28 5.42 -21.13
N ILE A 20 8.48 6.12 -20.30
CA ILE A 20 8.95 7.32 -19.58
C ILE A 20 10.10 6.95 -18.64
N ARG A 21 9.98 5.84 -17.90
CA ARG A 21 11.08 5.35 -17.06
C ARG A 21 12.33 5.06 -17.89
N ASP A 22 12.20 4.27 -18.94
CA ASP A 22 13.35 3.71 -19.67
C ASP A 22 14.01 4.75 -20.61
N LYS A 23 13.22 5.60 -21.26
CA LYS A 23 13.71 6.58 -22.26
C LYS A 23 13.98 7.97 -21.67
N ARG A 24 13.48 8.27 -20.47
CA ARG A 24 13.63 9.59 -19.81
C ARG A 24 14.25 9.51 -18.41
N ASN A 25 14.55 8.31 -17.92
CA ASN A 25 15.14 8.10 -16.60
C ASN A 25 14.33 8.77 -15.47
N MET A 26 13.00 8.70 -15.57
CA MET A 26 12.08 9.29 -14.62
C MET A 26 11.44 8.21 -13.74
N SER A 27 11.46 8.42 -12.43
CA SER A 27 10.68 7.61 -11.50
C SER A 27 9.20 7.98 -11.60
N VAL A 28 8.33 6.98 -11.67
CA VAL A 28 6.87 7.17 -11.73
C VAL A 28 6.27 6.78 -10.38
N ILE A 29 5.51 7.70 -9.78
CA ILE A 29 4.75 7.45 -8.56
C ILE A 29 3.27 7.59 -8.88
N LEU A 30 2.52 6.50 -8.69
CA LEU A 30 1.07 6.49 -8.86
C LEU A 30 0.40 6.62 -7.48
N ILE A 31 -0.59 7.49 -7.39
CA ILE A 31 -1.39 7.68 -6.17
C ILE A 31 -2.84 7.37 -6.52
N GLY A 32 -3.52 6.62 -5.66
CA GLY A 32 -4.91 6.23 -5.85
C GLY A 32 -5.64 6.03 -4.54
N HIS A 33 -6.97 6.02 -4.61
CA HIS A 33 -7.82 5.66 -3.48
C HIS A 33 -7.79 4.15 -3.23
N CYS A 34 -8.01 3.74 -1.98
CA CYS A 34 -8.24 2.35 -1.61
C CYS A 34 -9.69 2.14 -1.15
N ASP A 35 -10.18 0.92 -1.30
CA ASP A 35 -11.41 0.42 -0.70
C ASP A 35 -11.08 -0.69 0.32
N VAL A 36 -12.00 -0.94 1.26
CA VAL A 36 -11.93 -2.06 2.20
C VAL A 36 -12.72 -3.23 1.63
N VAL A 37 -12.03 -4.35 1.41
CA VAL A 37 -12.60 -5.58 0.83
C VAL A 37 -12.50 -6.70 1.85
N ARG A 38 -13.60 -7.42 2.08
CA ARG A 38 -13.58 -8.65 2.90
C ARG A 38 -12.93 -9.78 2.11
N VAL A 39 -11.83 -10.32 2.62
CA VAL A 39 -11.09 -11.43 2.02
C VAL A 39 -11.25 -12.69 2.87
N PHE A 40 -11.32 -13.85 2.21
CA PHE A 40 -11.30 -15.14 2.87
C PHE A 40 -9.91 -15.77 2.72
N SER A 41 -9.20 -15.94 3.83
CA SER A 41 -7.97 -16.73 3.86
C SER A 41 -8.25 -18.11 4.49
N PRO A 42 -7.77 -19.20 3.88
CA PRO A 42 -7.88 -20.53 4.48
C PRO A 42 -7.04 -20.68 5.77
N ARG A 43 -6.11 -19.75 6.04
CA ARG A 43 -5.22 -19.81 7.21
C ARG A 43 -5.78 -19.09 8.43
N ILE A 44 -6.34 -17.89 8.23
CA ILE A 44 -6.76 -17.00 9.33
C ILE A 44 -8.26 -16.66 9.30
N GLY A 45 -9.00 -17.17 8.33
CA GLY A 45 -10.43 -16.90 8.18
C GLY A 45 -10.72 -15.60 7.43
N GLN A 46 -11.84 -14.96 7.78
CA GLN A 46 -12.29 -13.72 7.13
C GLN A 46 -11.67 -12.50 7.80
N TYR A 47 -11.13 -11.60 6.98
CA TYR A 47 -10.58 -10.32 7.44
C TYR A 47 -10.85 -9.22 6.41
N ASP A 48 -10.69 -7.97 6.85
CA ASP A 48 -10.81 -6.79 5.99
C ASP A 48 -9.43 -6.38 5.46
N GLN A 49 -9.34 -6.15 4.16
CA GLN A 49 -8.10 -5.78 3.49
C GLN A 49 -8.28 -4.48 2.71
N PHE A 50 -7.35 -3.54 2.85
CA PHE A 50 -7.23 -2.37 2.00
C PHE A 50 -6.67 -2.76 0.63
N GLN A 51 -7.42 -2.47 -0.43
CA GLN A 51 -7.04 -2.73 -1.82
C GLN A 51 -7.20 -1.46 -2.66
N PRO A 52 -6.40 -1.25 -3.72
CA PRO A 52 -6.65 -0.17 -4.68
C PRO A 52 -8.11 -0.20 -5.16
N ARG A 53 -8.73 0.98 -5.23
CA ARG A 53 -10.12 1.16 -5.70
C ARG A 53 -10.21 0.99 -7.22
N LEU A 54 -9.94 -0.23 -7.66
CA LEU A 54 -9.91 -0.65 -9.06
C LEU A 54 -10.67 -1.97 -9.19
N TYR A 55 -11.22 -2.22 -10.37
CA TYR A 55 -11.75 -3.54 -10.65
C TYR A 55 -10.61 -4.56 -10.68
N LYS A 56 -10.92 -5.81 -10.31
CA LYS A 56 -9.93 -6.86 -10.05
C LYS A 56 -8.82 -6.95 -11.11
N LYS A 57 -9.19 -7.04 -12.40
CA LYS A 57 -8.19 -7.17 -13.47
C LYS A 57 -7.26 -5.95 -13.61
N ALA A 58 -7.76 -4.72 -13.44
CA ALA A 58 -6.90 -3.53 -13.45
C ALA A 58 -5.97 -3.50 -12.24
N MET A 59 -6.48 -3.91 -11.08
CA MET A 59 -5.64 -4.06 -9.89
C MET A 59 -4.54 -5.11 -10.12
N ASP A 60 -4.88 -6.27 -10.69
CA ASP A 60 -3.91 -7.31 -11.01
C ASP A 60 -2.82 -6.79 -11.97
N ILE A 61 -3.21 -6.07 -13.03
CA ILE A 61 -2.25 -5.41 -13.95
C ILE A 61 -1.38 -4.40 -13.19
N LEU A 62 -1.97 -3.51 -12.41
CA LEU A 62 -1.24 -2.49 -11.65
C LEU A 62 -0.22 -3.12 -10.71
N VAL A 63 -0.65 -4.13 -9.94
CA VAL A 63 0.23 -4.83 -9.01
C VAL A 63 1.35 -5.51 -9.79
N GLU A 64 1.07 -6.18 -10.91
CA GLU A 64 2.11 -6.86 -11.68
C GLU A 64 3.10 -5.92 -12.38
N SER A 65 2.61 -4.81 -12.94
CA SER A 65 3.41 -3.84 -13.70
C SER A 65 4.26 -2.93 -12.82
N THR A 66 3.93 -2.76 -11.54
CA THR A 66 4.67 -1.87 -10.62
C THR A 66 5.80 -2.59 -9.88
N ASP A 67 6.84 -1.84 -9.53
CA ASP A 67 7.96 -2.34 -8.72
C ASP A 67 7.64 -2.38 -7.22
N GLY A 68 6.77 -1.48 -6.78
CA GLY A 68 6.25 -1.45 -5.42
C GLY A 68 4.81 -0.98 -5.37
N VAL A 69 4.03 -1.60 -4.48
CA VAL A 69 2.71 -1.14 -4.08
C VAL A 69 2.76 -0.97 -2.57
N PHE A 70 2.57 0.26 -2.09
CA PHE A 70 2.66 0.61 -0.68
C PHE A 70 1.36 1.24 -0.20
N PHE A 71 1.11 1.13 1.09
CA PHE A 71 -0.09 1.70 1.70
C PHE A 71 0.25 2.98 2.46
N ALA A 72 -0.24 4.11 1.96
CA ALA A 72 -0.07 5.40 2.62
C ALA A 72 -1.15 5.60 3.69
N THR A 73 -0.74 5.83 4.94
CA THR A 73 -1.64 6.01 6.07
C THR A 73 -1.07 7.00 7.08
N ARG A 74 -1.82 7.26 8.16
CA ARG A 74 -1.32 7.99 9.33
C ARG A 74 -0.91 7.00 10.39
N LYS A 75 0.14 7.33 11.14
CA LYS A 75 0.52 6.56 12.31
C LYS A 75 -0.61 6.65 13.35
N VAL A 76 -1.05 5.49 13.85
CA VAL A 76 -2.14 5.41 14.82
C VAL A 76 -1.70 4.70 16.09
N ARG A 77 -2.15 5.21 17.24
CA ARG A 77 -2.06 4.55 18.54
C ARG A 77 -3.42 3.94 18.86
N LYS A 78 -3.42 2.68 19.29
CA LYS A 78 -4.59 2.08 19.94
C LYS A 78 -4.52 2.43 21.43
N THR A 79 -5.51 3.15 21.92
CA THR A 79 -5.72 3.39 23.34
C THR A 79 -6.93 2.57 23.77
N GLU A 80 -6.72 1.61 24.67
CA GLU A 80 -7.82 0.89 25.31
C GLU A 80 -8.35 1.76 26.45
N GLU A 81 -9.56 2.30 26.29
CA GLU A 81 -10.26 2.98 27.38
C GLU A 81 -11.19 1.98 28.07
N ALA A 82 -11.12 1.95 29.41
CA ALA A 82 -12.03 1.15 30.21
C ALA A 82 -13.40 1.83 30.23
N SER A 83 -14.31 1.41 29.35
CA SER A 83 -15.72 1.73 29.51
C SER A 83 -16.32 0.81 30.60
N GLY A 84 -17.26 1.31 31.38
CA GLY A 84 -17.85 0.58 32.51
C GLY A 84 -18.47 -0.78 32.10
N PHE A 85 -18.50 -1.73 33.05
CA PHE A 85 -19.02 -3.10 32.92
C PHE A 85 -18.44 -3.89 31.73
N ASN A 86 -17.24 -4.46 31.93
CA ASN A 86 -16.61 -5.47 31.06
C ASN A 86 -16.45 -5.15 29.56
N LYS A 87 -16.64 -3.89 29.14
CA LYS A 87 -16.43 -3.45 27.75
C LYS A 87 -15.16 -2.62 27.65
N LYS A 88 -14.17 -3.15 26.93
CA LYS A 88 -13.02 -2.38 26.47
C LYS A 88 -13.40 -1.69 25.17
N ASP A 89 -13.42 -0.36 25.18
CA ASP A 89 -13.52 0.42 23.94
C ASP A 89 -12.11 0.70 23.45
N VAL A 90 -11.82 0.31 22.21
CA VAL A 90 -10.52 0.58 21.58
C VAL A 90 -10.65 1.83 20.74
N ARG A 91 -10.08 2.94 21.20
CA ARG A 91 -9.99 4.18 20.43
C ARG A 91 -8.69 4.18 19.63
N THR A 92 -8.80 4.50 18.35
CA THR A 92 -7.64 4.66 17.46
C THR A 92 -7.37 6.15 17.28
N GLU A 93 -6.24 6.64 17.79
CA GLU A 93 -5.86 8.06 17.73
C GLU A 93 -4.64 8.24 16.84
N ALA A 94 -4.63 9.28 16.00
CA ALA A 94 -3.48 9.56 15.15
C ALA A 94 -2.33 10.18 15.97
N ILE A 95 -1.10 9.70 15.75
CA ILE A 95 0.13 10.18 16.42
C ILE A 95 0.84 11.17 15.49
N GLY A 96 1.27 12.34 15.99
CA GLY A 96 2.08 13.31 15.25
C GLY A 96 1.62 14.76 15.41
N ARG A 97 2.39 15.71 14.87
CA ARG A 97 2.00 17.14 14.87
C ARG A 97 0.70 17.32 14.08
N ASP A 98 -0.29 17.97 14.68
CA ASP A 98 -1.64 18.16 14.12
C ASP A 98 -2.37 16.85 13.73
N GLY A 99 -2.09 15.75 14.42
CA GLY A 99 -2.88 14.52 14.34
C GLY A 99 -2.57 13.63 13.13
N GLY A 100 -1.29 13.41 12.81
CA GLY A 100 -0.92 12.23 12.04
C GLY A 100 0.35 12.38 11.22
N ASP A 101 1.45 11.87 11.78
CA ASP A 101 2.65 11.55 11.01
C ASP A 101 2.23 10.61 9.88
N ARG A 102 2.44 11.07 8.65
CA ARG A 102 2.10 10.30 7.45
C ARG A 102 3.20 9.28 7.22
N ILE A 103 2.78 8.04 7.05
CA ILE A 103 3.68 6.91 6.83
C ILE A 103 3.28 6.15 5.58
N ILE A 104 4.24 5.43 5.02
CA ILE A 104 3.99 4.34 4.07
C ILE A 104 4.29 3.03 4.76
N ILE A 105 3.39 2.07 4.58
CA ILE A 105 3.64 0.68 4.92
C ILE A 105 4.14 0.00 3.64
N THR A 106 5.39 -0.47 3.68
CA THR A 106 6.09 -1.07 2.53
C THR A 106 5.92 -2.58 2.48
N ASP A 107 5.59 -3.20 3.62
CA ASP A 107 5.26 -4.61 3.74
C ASP A 107 3.91 -4.77 4.42
N GLY A 108 2.96 -5.32 3.65
CA GLY A 108 1.60 -5.55 4.07
C GLY A 108 1.44 -6.74 5.00
N GLY A 109 2.47 -7.57 5.23
CA GLY A 109 2.36 -8.85 5.94
C GLY A 109 2.00 -10.01 4.99
N GLY A 110 2.28 -9.86 3.70
CA GLY A 110 2.00 -10.86 2.67
C GLY A 110 0.51 -11.09 2.41
N ILE A 111 0.15 -12.31 2.02
CA ILE A 111 -1.20 -12.71 1.57
C ILE A 111 -2.28 -12.64 2.67
N ASP A 112 -1.90 -12.59 3.94
CA ASP A 112 -2.82 -12.47 5.08
C ASP A 112 -2.74 -11.06 5.73
N GLY A 113 -2.15 -10.12 5.00
CA GLY A 113 -1.92 -8.75 5.41
C GLY A 113 -3.15 -7.84 5.31
N PRO A 114 -3.29 -6.84 6.20
CA PRO A 114 -4.39 -5.88 6.14
C PRO A 114 -4.36 -4.94 4.93
N GLN A 115 -3.25 -4.90 4.17
CA GLN A 115 -3.14 -4.14 2.92
C GLN A 115 -2.40 -4.95 1.87
N ILE A 116 -2.78 -4.77 0.61
CA ILE A 116 -1.96 -5.26 -0.50
C ILE A 116 -0.66 -4.47 -0.52
N ALA A 117 0.45 -5.19 -0.43
CA ALA A 117 1.76 -4.64 -0.71
C ALA A 117 2.51 -5.55 -1.69
N LYS A 118 3.19 -4.92 -2.64
CA LYS A 118 4.18 -5.57 -3.50
C LYS A 118 5.52 -4.92 -3.24
N ARG A 119 6.56 -5.75 -3.17
CA ARG A 119 7.88 -5.27 -2.81
C ARG A 119 8.96 -5.97 -3.65
N ARG A 120 9.47 -5.27 -4.67
CA ARG A 120 10.73 -5.61 -5.34
C ARG A 120 11.93 -4.87 -4.72
N PHE A 121 11.67 -3.88 -3.88
CA PHE A 121 12.68 -3.14 -3.13
C PHE A 121 13.11 -3.94 -1.89
N GLU A 122 14.21 -4.66 -2.01
CA GLU A 122 14.80 -5.42 -0.91
C GLU A 122 15.23 -4.50 0.24
N GLY A 123 15.23 -5.01 1.47
CA GLY A 123 15.81 -4.32 2.65
C GLY A 123 15.04 -3.12 3.22
N LEU A 124 14.03 -2.57 2.53
CA LEU A 124 13.14 -1.54 3.11
C LEU A 124 12.56 -1.89 4.51
N PRO A 125 12.53 -0.93 5.45
CA PRO A 125 11.77 -1.07 6.69
C PRO A 125 10.27 -1.23 6.42
N GLN A 126 9.56 -1.97 7.30
CA GLN A 126 8.10 -2.21 7.17
C GLN A 126 7.30 -0.90 7.13
N GLU A 127 7.73 0.10 7.89
CA GLU A 127 7.15 1.43 7.91
C GLU A 127 8.21 2.48 7.61
N LEU A 128 7.85 3.46 6.77
CA LEU A 128 8.67 4.64 6.48
C LEU A 128 7.80 5.89 6.59
N THR A 129 8.43 7.04 6.79
CA THR A 129 7.73 8.32 6.63
C THR A 129 7.25 8.44 5.18
N LEU A 130 6.06 9.00 4.94
CA LEU A 130 5.55 9.32 3.60
C LEU A 130 6.34 10.51 3.04
N ASP A 131 7.59 10.25 2.67
CA ASP A 131 8.54 11.20 2.12
C ASP A 131 9.44 10.48 1.10
N TRP A 132 9.71 11.14 -0.03
CA TRP A 132 10.51 10.55 -1.10
C TRP A 132 11.96 10.33 -0.69
N ASN A 133 12.56 11.28 0.04
CA ASN A 133 13.96 11.15 0.45
C ASN A 133 14.11 10.03 1.48
N ALA A 134 13.17 9.90 2.41
CA ALA A 134 13.14 8.79 3.37
C ALA A 134 13.09 7.43 2.65
N PHE A 135 12.27 7.31 1.60
CA PHE A 135 12.22 6.10 0.77
C PHE A 135 13.57 5.84 0.05
N VAL A 136 14.12 6.84 -0.63
CA VAL A 136 15.36 6.68 -1.40
C VAL A 136 16.54 6.34 -0.49
N GLN A 137 16.66 6.98 0.67
CA GLN A 137 17.70 6.68 1.65
C GLN A 137 17.60 5.23 2.13
N ALA A 138 16.40 4.81 2.57
CA ALA A 138 16.17 3.43 3.01
C ALA A 138 16.47 2.41 1.92
N TRP A 139 16.12 2.70 0.65
CA TRP A 139 16.43 1.80 -0.45
C TRP A 139 17.92 1.74 -0.78
N GLN A 140 18.63 2.87 -0.73
CA GLN A 140 20.08 2.92 -0.98
C GLN A 140 20.89 2.21 0.10
N GLU A 141 20.44 2.25 1.35
CA GLU A 141 21.08 1.54 2.47
C GLU A 141 21.08 0.03 2.27
N THR A 142 20.09 -0.53 1.58
CA THR A 142 20.05 -1.96 1.23
C THR A 142 21.29 -2.40 0.43
N TYR A 143 21.80 -1.57 -0.48
CA TYR A 143 22.92 -1.93 -1.36
C TYR A 143 24.30 -1.66 -0.75
N LYS A 144 24.36 -1.04 0.43
CA LYS A 144 25.63 -0.76 1.13
C LYS A 144 26.10 -1.93 1.98
N ASN A 145 25.28 -2.97 2.13
CA ASN A 145 25.55 -4.17 2.91
C ASN A 145 25.80 -5.38 2.02
#